data_AF-A0A4R6DSJ1-F1
#
_entry.id   AF-A0A4R6DSJ1-F1
#
_cell.length_a   1.000
_cell.length_b   1.000
_cell.length_c   1.000
_cell.angle_alpha   90.00
_cell.angle_beta   90.00
_cell.angle_gamma   90.00
#
_symmetry.space_group_name_H-M   'P 1'
#
loop_
_entity.id
_entity.type
_entity.pdbx_description
1 polymer ?
#
loop_
_entity_poly.entity_id
_entity_poly.type
_entity_poly.pdbx_seq_one_letter_code
_entity_poly.pdbx_strand_id
1 'polypeptide(L)'
;MNIDKNSIMLVIKGSNEWDFMWAALSELPENKELSAPTLAENFSELWEYMETTERHHCLFGKSYYHCFRHRMHPVKGVNHRVKIQASKSFNSDEYLIHKWV
;
A
#
# COMPACT_ATOMS: atom_id res chain seq x y z
N MET A 1 8.00 16.12 -4.33
CA MET A 1 8.28 15.95 -5.78
C MET A 1 6.93 15.98 -6.46
N ASN A 2 6.68 16.86 -7.44
CA ASN A 2 5.35 16.93 -8.06
C ASN A 2 5.22 15.73 -8.99
N ILE A 3 4.58 14.66 -8.50
CA ILE A 3 4.29 13.49 -9.30
C ILE A 3 3.23 13.91 -10.32
N ASP A 4 3.56 13.89 -11.61
CA ASP A 4 2.64 14.25 -12.69
C ASP A 4 1.34 13.43 -12.56
N LYS A 5 0.19 13.99 -12.96
CA LYS A 5 -1.11 13.28 -12.88
C LYS A 5 -1.15 11.93 -13.60
N ASN A 6 -0.19 11.68 -14.50
CA ASN A 6 -0.05 10.44 -15.26
C ASN A 6 1.05 9.51 -14.71
N SER A 7 1.50 9.74 -13.49
CA SER A 7 2.56 8.98 -12.84
C SER A 7 2.05 8.29 -11.58
N ILE A 8 2.46 7.04 -11.38
CA ILE A 8 2.23 6.29 -10.15
C ILE A 8 3.58 5.98 -9.48
N MET A 9 3.63 6.05 -8.16
CA MET A 9 4.81 5.67 -7.38
C MET A 9 4.61 4.27 -6.82
N LEU A 10 5.57 3.38 -7.06
CA LEU A 10 5.51 1.98 -6.63
C LEU A 10 6.75 1.64 -5.83
N VAL A 11 6.55 0.98 -4.68
CA VAL A 11 7.66 0.40 -3.91
C VAL A 11 8.35 -0.68 -4.74
N ILE A 12 9.68 -0.70 -4.71
CA ILE A 12 10.49 -1.70 -5.40
C ILE A 12 10.25 -3.06 -4.75
N LYS A 13 9.89 -4.07 -5.56
CA LYS A 13 9.69 -5.43 -5.06
C LYS A 13 10.99 -5.97 -4.43
N GLY A 14 10.88 -6.51 -3.22
CA GLY A 14 12.02 -7.06 -2.46
C GLY A 14 12.86 -6.03 -1.71
N SER A 15 12.46 -4.75 -1.68
CA SER A 15 13.02 -3.80 -0.71
C SER A 15 12.52 -4.08 0.70
N ASN A 16 13.17 -3.50 1.71
CA ASN A 16 12.70 -3.58 3.09
C ASN A 16 11.30 -2.97 3.24
N GLU A 17 11.02 -1.87 2.54
CA GLU A 17 9.69 -1.28 2.53
C GLU A 17 8.62 -2.21 1.93
N TRP A 18 8.97 -3.00 0.91
CA TRP A 18 8.04 -3.96 0.31
C TRP A 18 7.56 -4.98 1.35
N ASP A 19 8.49 -5.55 2.12
CA ASP A 19 8.14 -6.50 3.16
C ASP A 19 7.41 -5.81 4.33
N PHE A 20 7.83 -4.61 4.69
CA PHE A 20 7.19 -3.80 5.72
C PHE A 20 5.72 -3.52 5.40
N MET A 21 5.40 -3.08 4.18
CA MET A 21 4.03 -2.72 3.83
C MET A 21 3.08 -3.94 3.84
N TRP A 22 3.55 -5.11 3.42
CA TRP A 22 2.75 -6.35 3.48
C TRP A 22 2.58 -6.84 4.91
N ALA A 23 3.63 -6.78 5.74
CA ALA A 23 3.53 -7.12 7.17
C ALA A 23 2.56 -6.19 7.91
N ALA A 24 2.63 -4.88 7.64
CA ALA A 24 1.69 -3.91 8.19
C ALA A 24 0.24 -4.16 7.72
N LEU A 25 0.06 -4.64 6.48
CA LEU A 25 -1.26 -5.02 5.97
C LEU A 25 -1.84 -6.22 6.72
N SER A 26 -1.05 -7.26 7.00
CA SER A 26 -1.52 -8.41 7.77
C SER A 26 -1.97 -8.07 9.19
N GLU A 27 -1.37 -7.04 9.79
CA GLU A 27 -1.67 -6.63 11.18
C GLU A 27 -2.94 -5.78 11.32
N LEU A 28 -3.63 -5.45 10.22
CA LEU A 28 -4.90 -4.75 10.31
C LEU A 28 -5.95 -5.60 11.04
N PRO A 29 -6.79 -5.02 11.92
CA PRO A 29 -7.78 -5.76 12.69
C PRO A 29 -8.68 -6.68 11.83
N GLU A 30 -9.03 -6.24 10.63
CA GLU A 30 -9.82 -7.02 9.68
C GLU A 30 -9.08 -8.20 9.02
N ASN A 31 -7.76 -8.24 9.09
CA ASN A 31 -6.92 -9.29 8.50
C ASN A 31 -6.43 -10.31 9.54
N LYS A 32 -6.36 -9.94 10.83
CA LYS A 32 -5.77 -10.77 11.90
C LYS A 32 -6.36 -12.17 12.04
N GLU A 33 -7.66 -12.30 11.83
CA GLU A 33 -8.39 -13.58 11.98
C GLU A 33 -8.40 -14.43 10.69
N LEU A 34 -7.76 -13.94 9.61
CA LEU A 34 -7.68 -14.68 8.35
C LEU A 34 -6.55 -15.72 8.40
N SER A 35 -6.75 -16.84 7.70
CA SER A 35 -5.72 -17.90 7.60
C SER A 35 -4.45 -17.42 6.89
N ALA A 36 -4.59 -16.50 5.93
CA ALA A 36 -3.49 -15.84 5.23
C ALA A 36 -3.73 -14.32 5.20
N PRO A 37 -3.39 -13.58 6.27
CA PRO A 37 -3.74 -12.17 6.45
C PRO A 37 -3.20 -11.22 5.37
N THR A 38 -2.03 -11.50 4.79
CA THR A 38 -1.43 -10.71 3.72
C THR A 38 -2.10 -10.91 2.36
N LEU A 39 -2.77 -12.05 2.17
CA LEU A 39 -3.48 -12.41 0.94
C LEU A 39 -4.94 -12.00 0.99
N ALA A 40 -5.60 -12.32 2.11
CA ALA A 40 -7.03 -12.20 2.33
C ALA A 40 -7.86 -12.84 1.20
N GLU A 41 -7.48 -14.03 0.74
CA GLU A 41 -8.12 -14.68 -0.40
C GLU A 41 -9.63 -14.87 -0.22
N ASN A 42 -10.39 -14.39 -1.21
CA ASN A 42 -11.83 -14.61 -1.28
C ASN A 42 -12.28 -14.64 -2.75
N PHE A 43 -12.90 -15.74 -3.19
CA PHE A 43 -13.30 -15.95 -4.59
C PHE A 43 -12.17 -15.67 -5.61
N SER A 44 -10.95 -16.13 -5.31
CA SER A 44 -9.74 -15.90 -6.13
C SER A 44 -9.30 -14.44 -6.26
N GLU A 45 -9.91 -13.52 -5.51
CA GLU A 45 -9.45 -12.15 -5.35
C GLU A 45 -8.53 -12.06 -4.13
N LEU A 46 -7.49 -11.22 -4.24
CA LEU A 46 -6.48 -10.98 -3.22
C LEU A 46 -6.35 -9.48 -2.97
N TRP A 47 -5.57 -9.11 -1.95
CA TRP A 47 -5.08 -7.75 -1.83
C TRP A 47 -4.24 -7.33 -3.05
N GLU A 48 -4.62 -6.21 -3.67
CA GLU A 48 -3.90 -5.55 -4.75
C GLU A 48 -3.16 -4.33 -4.16
N TYR A 49 -1.83 -4.30 -4.32
CA TYR A 49 -1.04 -3.09 -4.07
C TYR A 49 -1.17 -2.13 -5.26
N MET A 50 -1.68 -0.93 -5.02
CA MET A 50 -2.06 0.00 -6.09
C MET A 50 -0.97 1.03 -6.38
N GLU A 51 -0.54 1.74 -5.35
CA GLU A 51 0.43 2.85 -5.43
C GLU A 51 0.88 3.28 -4.03
N THR A 52 1.94 4.08 -3.97
CA THR A 52 2.29 4.90 -2.83
C THR A 52 1.95 6.35 -3.13
N THR A 53 1.32 7.04 -2.17
CA THR A 53 0.96 8.46 -2.31
C THR A 53 1.79 9.32 -1.36
N GLU A 54 2.34 10.44 -1.85
CA GLU A 54 2.99 11.49 -1.04
C GLU A 54 1.91 12.44 -0.50
N ARG A 55 1.90 12.68 0.81
CA ARG A 55 1.08 13.72 1.46
C ARG A 55 1.99 14.75 2.11
N HIS A 56 1.78 16.01 1.77
CA HIS A 56 2.47 17.13 2.41
C HIS A 56 1.67 17.62 3.60
N HIS A 57 2.35 17.80 4.73
CA HIS A 57 1.81 18.46 5.92
C HIS A 57 2.35 19.87 5.98
N CYS A 58 1.47 20.85 6.16
CA CYS A 58 1.85 22.28 6.15
C CYS A 58 2.96 22.65 7.15
N LEU A 59 3.19 21.84 8.19
CA LEU A 59 4.15 22.11 9.26
C LEU A 59 5.15 20.98 9.56
N PHE A 60 4.97 19.78 8.99
CA PHE A 60 5.71 18.56 9.42
C PHE A 60 6.38 17.80 8.26
N GLY A 61 6.62 18.46 7.13
CA GLY A 61 7.25 17.85 5.97
C GLY A 61 6.29 16.95 5.19
N LYS A 62 6.77 15.79 4.71
CA LYS A 62 6.00 14.86 3.89
C LYS A 62 5.91 13.48 4.54
N SER A 63 4.80 12.81 4.30
CA SER A 63 4.55 11.42 4.69
C SER A 63 4.09 10.62 3.49
N TYR A 64 4.43 9.34 3.44
CA TYR A 64 4.01 8.44 2.37
C TYR A 64 2.99 7.42 2.88
N TYR A 65 2.05 7.05 2.01
CA TYR A 65 1.03 6.06 2.31
C TYR A 65 0.89 5.06 1.15
N HIS A 66 1.06 3.77 1.45
CA HIS A 66 0.79 2.66 0.54
C HIS A 66 -0.72 2.42 0.47
N CYS A 67 -1.26 2.41 -0.74
CA CYS A 67 -2.67 2.21 -1.00
C CYS A 67 -2.90 0.77 -1.47
N PHE A 68 -3.75 0.06 -0.75
CA PHE A 68 -4.17 -1.30 -1.08
C PHE A 68 -5.66 -1.34 -1.38
N ARG A 69 -6.06 -2.29 -2.24
CA ARG A 69 -7.46 -2.56 -2.58
C ARG A 69 -7.74 -4.05 -2.49
N HIS A 70 -8.89 -4.41 -1.97
CA HIS A 70 -9.47 -5.74 -2.10
C HIS A 70 -10.86 -5.60 -2.72
N ARG A 71 -11.18 -6.34 -3.78
CA ARG A 71 -12.46 -6.17 -4.48
C ARG A 71 -13.65 -6.71 -3.71
N MET A 72 -13.46 -7.82 -3.00
CA MET A 72 -14.47 -8.45 -2.16
C MET A 72 -13.81 -9.02 -0.89
N HIS A 73 -13.51 -8.17 0.09
CA HIS A 73 -12.73 -8.58 1.26
C HIS A 73 -13.46 -9.64 2.09
N PRO A 74 -12.83 -10.76 2.50
CA PRO A 74 -13.54 -11.87 3.15
C PRO A 74 -14.31 -11.46 4.42
N VAL A 75 -13.76 -10.52 5.20
CA VAL A 75 -14.43 -10.00 6.42
C VAL A 75 -15.43 -8.87 6.15
N LYS A 76 -15.19 -8.01 5.15
CA LYS A 76 -16.04 -6.83 4.91
C LYS A 76 -17.16 -7.13 3.91
N GLY A 77 -17.02 -8.19 3.10
CA GLY A 77 -17.99 -8.60 2.07
C GLY A 77 -18.12 -7.64 0.89
N VAL A 78 -17.28 -6.61 0.80
CA VAL A 78 -17.39 -5.52 -0.19
C VAL A 78 -16.02 -5.05 -0.66
N ASN A 79 -16.00 -4.09 -1.60
CA ASN A 79 -14.78 -3.38 -1.98
C ASN A 79 -14.19 -2.69 -0.75
N HIS A 80 -12.94 -3.01 -0.44
CA HIS A 80 -12.23 -2.46 0.70
C HIS A 80 -10.94 -1.80 0.24
N ARG A 81 -10.65 -0.63 0.78
CA ARG A 81 -9.43 0.13 0.48
C ARG A 81 -8.80 0.58 1.77
N VAL A 82 -7.51 0.38 1.90
CA VAL A 82 -6.75 0.77 3.07
C VAL A 82 -5.52 1.57 2.68
N LYS A 83 -5.11 2.46 3.58
CA LYS A 83 -3.88 3.24 3.46
C LYS A 83 -3.00 2.91 4.66
N ILE A 84 -1.81 2.43 4.37
CA ILE A 84 -0.81 2.09 5.38
C ILE A 84 0.29 3.14 5.30
N GLN A 85 0.65 3.73 6.43
CA GLN A 85 1.74 4.68 6.47
C GLN A 85 3.07 3.96 6.19
N ALA A 86 3.88 4.54 5.32
CA ALA A 86 5.22 4.04 5.04
C ALA A 86 6.09 4.06 6.29
N SER A 87 7.15 3.24 6.29
CA SER A 87 8.14 3.25 7.36
C SER A 87 8.81 4.62 7.49
N LYS A 88 9.35 4.91 8.68
CA LYS A 88 10.04 6.19 8.93
C LYS A 88 11.31 6.35 8.08
N SER A 89 11.90 5.25 7.62
CA SER A 89 13.11 5.21 6.80
C SER A 89 12.83 5.25 5.30
N PHE A 90 11.56 5.19 4.88
CA PHE A 90 11.17 5.14 3.48
C PHE A 90 11.70 6.36 2.70
N ASN A 91 12.44 6.08 1.63
CA ASN A 91 13.15 7.09 0.87
C ASN A 91 13.11 6.78 -0.64
N SER A 92 13.79 7.63 -1.44
CA SER A 92 13.79 7.55 -2.90
C SER A 92 14.37 6.26 -3.48
N ASP A 93 15.20 5.55 -2.74
CA ASP A 93 15.88 4.34 -3.23
C ASP A 93 14.98 3.11 -3.17
N GLU A 94 13.82 3.23 -2.51
CA GLU A 94 12.85 2.15 -2.32
C GLU A 94 11.60 2.27 -3.19
N TYR A 95 11.53 3.26 -4.08
CA TYR A 95 10.41 3.39 -5.02
C TYR A 95 10.83 3.80 -6.42
N LEU A 96 9.97 3.48 -7.38
CA LEU A 96 10.06 3.89 -8.77
C LEU A 96 8.82 4.70 -9.13
N ILE A 97 8.99 5.68 -10.02
CA ILE A 97 7.89 6.42 -10.59
C ILE A 97 7.63 5.89 -11.99
N HIS A 98 6.50 5.21 -12.18
CA HIS A 98 6.06 4.74 -13.47
C HIS A 98 5.18 5.81 -14.13
N LYS A 99 5.57 6.25 -15.32
CA LYS A 99 4.82 7.22 -16.13
C LYS A 99 4.10 6.48 -17.24
N TRP A 100 2.79 6.70 -17.36
CA TRP A 100 2.04 6.28 -18.54
C TRP A 100 2.37 7.27 -19.67
N VAL A 101 3.05 6.79 -20.71
CA VAL A 101 3.41 7.56 -21.92
C VAL A 101 2.22 7.59 -22.88
#